data_AF-A0A6I6WIZ2-F1
#
_entry.id   AF-A0A6I6WIZ2-F1
#
_cell.length_a   1.000
_cell.length_b   1.000
_cell.length_c   1.000
_cell.angle_alpha   90.00
_cell.angle_beta   90.00
_cell.angle_gamma   90.00
#
_symmetry.space_group_name_H-M   'P 1'
#
loop_
_entity.id
_entity.type
_entity.pdbx_description
1 polymer ?
#
loop_
_entity_poly.entity_id
_entity_poly.type
_entity_poly.pdbx_seq_one_letter_code
_entity_poly.pdbx_strand_id
1 'polypeptide(L)'
;MAAVVAVALVAGGVRLFGGDGGDGDGGGPGGDGKAAGDHVAGGKPAEQLFSLKQPDTHVKREDAPLAAGSWITRKIYAKTSLNAVEGHRVDGGRRAWNLPLAGPSCAASPHMTDEHVTAIAFDKGSDGCSAVAAFDVDTGEKLWEKPLAEDEFGFGGGDVNLTVADGVVAATWIGGHAAYDVTSGKKLWKDNVEETCSHARYGGGARLLAVLECGRKVSIHELDPRTGRGTWSCRR
;
A
#
# COMPACT_ATOMS: atom_id res chain seq x y z
N MET A 1 -9.18 -37.11 35.69
CA MET A 1 -9.29 -36.08 34.64
C MET A 1 -8.29 -34.98 34.97
N ALA A 2 -7.23 -34.86 34.19
CA ALA A 2 -6.32 -33.72 34.20
C ALA A 2 -5.64 -33.70 32.83
N ALA A 3 -6.02 -32.76 31.97
CA ALA A 3 -5.45 -32.57 30.64
C ALA A 3 -4.43 -31.44 30.72
N VAL A 4 -3.17 -31.75 30.38
CA VAL A 4 -2.10 -30.75 30.21
C VAL A 4 -2.06 -30.39 28.73
N VAL A 5 -2.41 -29.15 28.41
CA VAL A 5 -2.31 -28.59 27.06
C VAL A 5 -0.91 -27.99 26.91
N ALA A 6 -0.09 -28.57 26.03
CA ALA A 6 1.19 -28.01 25.64
C ALA A 6 0.99 -27.05 24.46
N VAL A 7 1.29 -25.77 24.67
CA VAL A 7 1.35 -24.75 23.61
C VAL A 7 2.76 -24.75 23.05
N ALA A 8 2.92 -25.15 21.79
CA ALA A 8 4.19 -25.05 21.07
C ALA A 8 4.34 -23.64 20.47
N LEU A 9 5.28 -22.86 21.00
CA LEU A 9 5.75 -21.61 20.41
C LEU A 9 6.82 -21.95 19.36
N VAL A 10 6.53 -21.74 18.08
CA VAL A 10 7.56 -21.77 17.02
C VAL A 10 8.20 -20.40 16.95
N ALA A 11 9.32 -20.24 17.66
CA ALA A 11 10.23 -19.13 17.49
C ALA A 11 11.07 -19.37 16.21
N GLY A 12 10.63 -18.84 15.07
CA GLY A 12 11.41 -18.79 13.85
C GLY A 12 12.41 -17.63 13.88
N GLY A 13 13.62 -17.89 14.37
CA GLY A 13 14.71 -16.92 14.37
C GLY A 13 15.24 -16.66 12.96
N VAL A 14 15.21 -15.40 12.52
CA VAL A 14 15.93 -14.91 11.34
C VAL A 14 17.41 -14.80 11.70
N ARG A 15 18.25 -15.65 11.08
CA ARG A 15 19.72 -15.49 11.09
C ARG A 15 20.10 -14.61 9.91
N LEU A 16 20.48 -13.37 10.20
CA LEU A 16 21.13 -12.48 9.25
C LEU A 16 22.63 -12.36 9.62
N PHE A 17 23.46 -12.66 8.61
CA PHE A 17 24.89 -12.35 8.41
C PHE A 17 26.01 -13.17 9.07
N GLY A 18 27.01 -13.45 8.22
CA GLY A 18 28.40 -13.86 8.48
C GLY A 18 28.85 -14.91 7.45
N GLY A 19 29.88 -14.75 6.62
CA GLY A 19 30.89 -13.72 6.37
C GLY A 19 31.93 -14.26 5.36
N ASP A 20 32.62 -13.33 4.68
CA ASP A 20 33.94 -13.40 4.01
C ASP A 20 34.33 -14.45 2.93
N GLY A 21 34.71 -13.91 1.76
CA GLY A 21 36.03 -14.15 1.16
C GLY A 21 36.20 -15.21 0.06
N GLY A 22 36.52 -14.77 -1.17
CA GLY A 22 37.37 -15.53 -2.11
C GLY A 22 36.90 -15.61 -3.56
N ASP A 23 37.61 -14.94 -4.47
CA ASP A 23 37.55 -15.08 -5.93
C ASP A 23 37.94 -16.50 -6.41
N GLY A 24 37.32 -16.97 -7.50
CA GLY A 24 37.73 -18.19 -8.20
C GLY A 24 36.86 -18.55 -9.41
N ASP A 25 37.36 -18.21 -10.60
CA ASP A 25 36.84 -18.53 -11.95
C ASP A 25 36.70 -20.04 -12.22
N GLY A 26 35.72 -20.45 -13.03
CA GLY A 26 35.61 -21.84 -13.51
C GLY A 26 34.35 -22.15 -14.33
N GLY A 27 34.52 -22.25 -15.66
CA GLY A 27 33.46 -22.45 -16.66
C GLY A 27 32.69 -23.78 -16.62
N GLY A 28 31.56 -23.79 -17.36
CA GLY A 28 30.50 -24.82 -17.39
C GLY A 28 30.88 -26.22 -17.90
N PRO A 29 29.91 -27.15 -18.02
CA PRO A 29 28.89 -27.05 -19.08
C PRO A 29 27.46 -27.43 -18.64
N GLY A 30 26.50 -27.24 -19.56
CA GLY A 30 25.07 -27.37 -19.34
C GLY A 30 24.59 -28.72 -18.79
N GLY A 31 23.53 -28.63 -18.01
CA GLY A 31 22.70 -29.75 -17.57
C GLY A 31 21.28 -29.24 -17.34
N ASP A 32 20.31 -29.94 -17.91
CA ASP A 32 18.88 -29.71 -17.80
C ASP A 32 18.42 -29.73 -16.33
N GLY A 33 18.47 -28.57 -15.69
CA GLY A 33 18.03 -28.39 -14.31
C GLY A 33 16.53 -28.12 -14.26
N LYS A 34 15.72 -29.18 -14.11
CA LYS A 34 14.38 -29.06 -13.53
C LYS A 34 14.48 -28.15 -12.31
N ALA A 35 13.73 -27.05 -12.32
CA ALA A 35 13.61 -26.16 -11.17
C ALA A 35 13.31 -27.02 -9.94
N ALA A 36 14.25 -27.04 -9.01
CA ALA A 36 14.04 -27.64 -7.70
C ALA A 36 12.86 -26.89 -7.09
N GLY A 37 11.74 -27.60 -6.90
CA GLY A 37 10.55 -27.03 -6.31
C GLY A 37 10.84 -26.66 -4.87
N ASP A 38 10.96 -25.36 -4.62
CA ASP A 38 10.93 -24.77 -3.28
C ASP A 38 9.51 -24.92 -2.71
N HIS A 39 9.12 -26.16 -2.41
CA HIS A 39 7.90 -26.44 -1.68
C HIS A 39 8.17 -26.17 -0.20
N VAL A 40 7.58 -25.09 0.32
CA VAL A 40 7.42 -24.92 1.77
C VAL A 40 6.65 -26.12 2.29
N ALA A 41 7.27 -26.90 3.17
CA ALA A 41 6.66 -28.09 3.76
C ALA A 41 5.34 -27.72 4.46
N GLY A 42 4.23 -28.33 4.02
CA GLY A 42 2.88 -28.07 4.55
C GLY A 42 2.07 -27.00 3.80
N GLY A 43 2.66 -26.32 2.81
CA GLY A 43 1.92 -25.42 1.91
C GLY A 43 1.15 -26.21 0.85
N LYS A 44 -0.10 -25.81 0.56
CA LYS A 44 -0.78 -26.26 -0.66
C LYS A 44 -0.03 -25.66 -1.88
N PRO A 45 0.13 -26.40 -2.98
CA PRO A 45 0.71 -25.82 -4.19
C PRO A 45 -0.12 -24.61 -4.63
N ALA A 46 0.56 -23.51 -4.94
CA ALA A 46 -0.11 -22.33 -5.50
C ALA A 46 -0.48 -22.63 -6.95
N GLU A 47 -1.74 -22.34 -7.31
CA GLU A 47 -2.22 -22.43 -8.69
C GLU A 47 -2.27 -21.02 -9.29
N GLN A 48 -1.80 -20.88 -10.52
CA GLN A 48 -1.94 -19.63 -11.26
C GLN A 48 -3.37 -19.48 -11.77
N LEU A 49 -4.11 -18.50 -11.24
CA LEU A 49 -5.50 -18.26 -11.63
C LEU A 49 -5.63 -17.69 -13.06
N PHE A 50 -4.76 -16.74 -13.42
CA PHE A 50 -4.68 -16.16 -14.76
C PHE A 50 -3.38 -15.38 -14.93
N SER A 51 -3.09 -14.95 -16.16
CA SER A 51 -2.01 -14.01 -16.47
C SER A 51 -2.59 -12.84 -17.25
N LEU A 52 -2.16 -11.62 -16.92
CA LEU A 52 -2.52 -10.42 -17.67
C LEU A 52 -1.42 -10.10 -18.65
N LYS A 53 -1.79 -9.83 -19.91
CA LYS A 53 -0.87 -9.27 -20.89
C LYS A 53 -0.46 -7.88 -20.43
N GLN A 54 0.82 -7.55 -20.57
CA GLN A 54 1.29 -6.18 -20.37
C GLN A 54 0.56 -5.27 -21.37
N PRO A 55 0.05 -4.10 -20.94
CA PRO A 55 -0.54 -3.13 -21.85
C PRO A 55 0.48 -2.66 -22.88
N ASP A 56 0.07 -2.54 -24.14
CA ASP A 56 0.87 -1.86 -25.16
C ASP A 56 0.92 -0.38 -24.81
N THR A 57 2.10 0.13 -24.48
CA THR A 57 2.33 1.53 -24.15
C THR A 57 3.45 2.08 -25.02
N HIS A 58 3.28 3.33 -25.48
CA HIS A 58 4.33 4.08 -26.17
C HIS A 58 5.42 4.59 -25.21
N VAL A 59 5.18 4.48 -23.89
CA VAL A 59 6.13 4.84 -22.84
C VAL A 59 7.04 3.66 -22.57
N LYS A 60 8.36 3.87 -22.63
CA LYS A 60 9.32 2.81 -22.29
C LYS A 60 9.16 2.41 -20.83
N ARG A 61 9.49 1.16 -20.52
CA ARG A 61 9.37 0.65 -19.15
C ARG A 61 10.19 1.48 -18.14
N GLU A 62 11.39 1.93 -18.52
CA GLU A 62 12.22 2.79 -17.65
C GLU A 62 11.62 4.17 -17.40
N ASP A 63 10.76 4.65 -18.30
CA ASP A 63 10.14 5.98 -18.24
C ASP A 63 8.71 5.93 -17.67
N ALA A 64 8.18 4.72 -17.44
CA ALA A 64 6.83 4.53 -16.92
C ALA A 64 6.79 4.88 -15.42
N PRO A 65 5.93 5.81 -14.99
CA PRO A 65 5.77 6.08 -13.57
C PRO A 65 5.34 4.80 -12.82
N LEU A 66 5.88 4.61 -11.63
CA LEU A 66 5.52 3.47 -10.77
C LEU A 66 4.03 3.54 -10.43
N ALA A 67 3.24 2.65 -11.03
CA ALA A 67 1.85 2.46 -10.68
C ALA A 67 1.79 1.55 -9.44
N ALA A 68 1.86 2.15 -8.25
CA ALA A 68 1.70 1.43 -6.99
C ALA A 68 0.22 1.11 -6.75
N GLY A 69 -0.07 -0.13 -6.30
CA GLY A 69 -1.41 -0.54 -5.89
C GLY A 69 -1.93 -1.76 -6.64
N SER A 70 -2.17 -2.85 -5.90
CA SER A 70 -2.90 -4.01 -6.39
C SER A 70 -3.68 -4.63 -5.23
N TRP A 71 -4.93 -4.99 -5.49
CA TRP A 71 -5.86 -5.50 -4.50
C TRP A 71 -6.55 -6.73 -5.04
N ILE A 72 -6.86 -7.68 -4.17
CA ILE A 72 -7.58 -8.89 -4.56
C ILE A 72 -8.72 -9.17 -3.60
N THR A 73 -9.90 -9.41 -4.15
CA THR A 73 -11.07 -9.94 -3.47
C THR A 73 -11.33 -11.36 -3.97
N ARG A 74 -12.42 -11.98 -3.53
CA ARG A 74 -12.85 -13.28 -4.08
C ARG A 74 -13.25 -13.21 -5.56
N LYS A 75 -13.60 -12.01 -6.07
CA LYS A 75 -14.17 -11.82 -7.41
C LYS A 75 -13.25 -11.05 -8.33
N ILE A 76 -12.51 -10.07 -7.79
CA ILE A 76 -11.75 -9.09 -8.56
C ILE A 76 -10.30 -9.06 -8.11
N TYR A 77 -9.40 -9.06 -9.08
CA TYR A 77 -8.05 -8.54 -8.93
C TYR A 77 -8.01 -7.14 -9.55
N ALA A 78 -7.86 -6.13 -8.72
CA ALA A 78 -7.71 -4.75 -9.13
C ALA A 78 -6.23 -4.35 -9.14
N LYS A 79 -5.82 -3.56 -10.13
CA LYS A 79 -4.48 -2.98 -10.17
C LYS A 79 -4.50 -1.59 -10.77
N THR A 80 -3.54 -0.76 -10.38
CA THR A 80 -3.29 0.50 -11.05
C THR A 80 -2.70 0.30 -12.44
N SER A 81 -3.14 1.14 -13.36
CA SER A 81 -2.52 1.40 -14.67
C SER A 81 -2.05 2.86 -14.69
N LEU A 82 -1.60 3.38 -15.84
CA LEU A 82 -1.05 4.73 -15.92
C LEU A 82 -2.02 5.79 -15.37
N ASN A 83 -3.26 5.84 -15.89
CA ASN A 83 -4.26 6.86 -15.51
C ASN A 83 -5.60 6.22 -15.11
N ALA A 84 -5.59 5.00 -14.59
CA ALA A 84 -6.81 4.30 -14.19
C ALA A 84 -6.50 3.21 -13.16
N VAL A 85 -7.54 2.74 -12.47
CA VAL A 85 -7.54 1.44 -11.81
C VAL A 85 -8.36 0.48 -12.66
N GLU A 86 -7.82 -0.70 -12.94
CA GLU A 86 -8.51 -1.74 -13.71
C GLU A 86 -8.83 -2.92 -12.81
N GLY A 87 -10.09 -3.37 -12.84
CA GLY A 87 -10.54 -4.58 -12.16
C GLY A 87 -10.67 -5.74 -13.13
N HIS A 88 -10.06 -6.87 -12.81
CA HIS A 88 -10.11 -8.10 -13.58
C HIS A 88 -10.82 -9.18 -12.79
N ARG A 89 -11.71 -9.95 -13.44
CA ARG A 89 -12.30 -11.13 -12.80
C ARG A 89 -11.20 -12.13 -12.44
N VAL A 90 -11.23 -12.63 -11.22
CA VAL A 90 -10.31 -13.67 -10.76
C VAL A 90 -10.47 -14.95 -11.58
N ASP A 91 -11.70 -15.21 -12.06
CA ASP A 91 -11.96 -16.23 -13.07
C ASP A 91 -11.55 -15.73 -14.46
N GLY A 92 -10.36 -16.17 -14.92
CA GLY A 92 -9.88 -15.97 -16.28
C GLY A 92 -9.33 -14.58 -16.64
N GLY A 93 -9.26 -13.63 -15.69
CA GLY A 93 -8.56 -12.35 -15.87
C GLY A 93 -9.25 -11.33 -16.78
N ARG A 94 -10.50 -11.57 -17.19
CA ARG A 94 -11.25 -10.62 -18.05
C ARG A 94 -11.51 -9.33 -17.30
N ARG A 95 -11.23 -8.18 -17.92
CA ARG A 95 -11.54 -6.86 -17.33
C ARG A 95 -13.04 -6.74 -17.05
N ALA A 96 -13.38 -6.45 -15.80
CA ALA A 96 -14.74 -6.28 -15.30
C ALA A 96 -15.15 -4.81 -15.30
N TRP A 97 -14.25 -3.93 -14.87
CA TRP A 97 -14.48 -2.49 -14.76
C TRP A 97 -13.17 -1.72 -14.95
N ASN A 98 -13.31 -0.41 -15.16
CA ASN A 98 -12.21 0.53 -15.30
C ASN A 98 -12.58 1.86 -14.63
N LEU A 99 -11.84 2.24 -13.59
CA LEU A 99 -11.98 3.50 -12.88
C LEU A 99 -10.96 4.51 -13.44
N PRO A 100 -11.38 5.50 -14.24
CA PRO A 100 -10.46 6.51 -14.77
C PRO A 100 -9.98 7.47 -13.67
N LEU A 101 -8.70 7.82 -13.72
CA LEU A 101 -8.07 8.87 -12.92
C LEU A 101 -7.75 10.07 -13.83
N ALA A 102 -7.68 11.26 -13.24
CA ALA A 102 -7.37 12.48 -14.00
C ALA A 102 -5.92 12.53 -14.51
N GLY A 103 -5.04 11.73 -13.92
CA GLY A 103 -3.62 11.67 -14.21
C GLY A 103 -2.97 10.47 -13.52
N PRO A 104 -1.63 10.42 -13.49
CA PRO A 104 -0.92 9.28 -12.95
C PRO A 104 -1.16 9.06 -11.46
N SER A 105 -1.30 7.79 -11.07
CA SER A 105 -1.32 7.41 -9.66
C SER A 105 0.04 7.66 -9.02
N CYS A 106 0.05 8.29 -7.86
CA CYS A 106 1.27 8.59 -7.09
C CYS A 106 1.43 7.71 -5.85
N ALA A 107 0.31 7.34 -5.23
CA ALA A 107 0.30 6.47 -4.06
C ALA A 107 -0.99 5.66 -4.01
N ALA A 108 -0.94 4.50 -3.38
CA ALA A 108 -2.09 3.63 -3.20
C ALA A 108 -1.98 2.93 -1.87
N SER A 109 -3.12 2.76 -1.18
CA SER A 109 -3.15 2.03 0.08
C SER A 109 -2.80 0.55 -0.16
N PRO A 110 -1.89 -0.06 0.62
CA PRO A 110 -1.66 -1.50 0.59
C PRO A 110 -2.77 -2.31 1.27
N HIS A 111 -3.74 -1.64 1.91
CA HIS A 111 -4.84 -2.24 2.64
C HIS A 111 -6.20 -1.82 2.07
N MET A 112 -7.22 -2.64 2.30
CA MET A 112 -8.63 -2.34 2.05
C MET A 112 -9.46 -2.69 3.28
N THR A 113 -10.69 -2.20 3.37
CA THR A 113 -11.65 -2.61 4.41
C THR A 113 -12.21 -4.00 4.14
N ASP A 114 -12.93 -4.56 5.12
CA ASP A 114 -13.66 -5.83 4.94
C ASP A 114 -14.76 -5.73 3.88
N GLU A 115 -15.31 -4.53 3.66
CA GLU A 115 -16.23 -4.19 2.58
C GLU A 115 -15.50 -3.89 1.25
N HIS A 116 -14.21 -4.20 1.16
CA HIS A 116 -13.37 -4.05 -0.04
C HIS A 116 -13.22 -2.59 -0.53
N VAL A 117 -13.32 -1.61 0.37
CA VAL A 117 -13.04 -0.22 0.02
C VAL A 117 -11.56 0.08 0.24
N THR A 118 -10.92 0.71 -0.75
CA THR A 118 -9.52 1.15 -0.66
C THR A 118 -9.36 2.59 -1.15
N ALA A 119 -8.14 3.12 -1.09
CA ALA A 119 -7.83 4.47 -1.48
C ALA A 119 -6.62 4.56 -2.42
N ILE A 120 -6.67 5.56 -3.30
CA ILE A 120 -5.64 5.91 -4.26
C ILE A 120 -5.44 7.42 -4.30
N ALA A 121 -4.19 7.85 -4.47
CA ALA A 121 -3.84 9.24 -4.74
C ALA A 121 -3.29 9.36 -6.16
N PHE A 122 -3.59 10.48 -6.81
CA PHE A 122 -3.23 10.74 -8.20
C PHE A 122 -3.05 12.24 -8.48
N ASP A 123 -2.38 12.55 -9.59
CA ASP A 123 -2.22 13.91 -10.10
C ASP A 123 -3.49 14.39 -10.83
N LYS A 124 -3.87 15.64 -10.57
CA LYS A 124 -4.99 16.34 -11.22
C LYS A 124 -4.54 17.60 -11.99
N GLY A 125 -3.35 17.56 -12.60
CA GLY A 125 -2.81 18.62 -13.45
C GLY A 125 -2.00 19.67 -12.68
N SER A 126 -1.39 19.29 -11.56
CA SER A 126 -0.62 20.19 -10.68
C SER A 126 0.86 19.82 -10.62
N ASP A 127 1.38 19.11 -11.61
CA ASP A 127 2.75 18.55 -11.63
C ASP A 127 3.05 17.73 -10.37
N GLY A 128 2.08 16.90 -9.95
CA GLY A 128 2.22 16.01 -8.81
C GLY A 128 0.94 15.60 -8.09
N CYS A 129 1.12 14.80 -7.03
CA CYS A 129 0.05 14.11 -6.31
C CYS A 129 -0.92 15.05 -5.59
N SER A 130 -2.03 15.48 -6.21
CA SER A 130 -2.91 16.51 -5.66
C SER A 130 -4.30 16.04 -5.24
N ALA A 131 -4.70 14.82 -5.60
CA ALA A 131 -6.01 14.28 -5.27
C ALA A 131 -5.91 12.92 -4.59
N VAL A 132 -6.88 12.62 -3.73
CA VAL A 132 -7.11 11.31 -3.12
C VAL A 132 -8.55 10.90 -3.33
N ALA A 133 -8.78 9.63 -3.64
CA ALA A 133 -10.10 9.05 -3.80
C ALA A 133 -10.18 7.70 -3.07
N ALA A 134 -11.36 7.39 -2.54
CA ALA A 134 -11.71 6.03 -2.15
C ALA A 134 -12.63 5.40 -3.18
N PHE A 135 -12.48 4.09 -3.37
CA PHE A 135 -13.26 3.32 -4.30
C PHE A 135 -13.50 1.90 -3.78
N ASP A 136 -14.60 1.30 -4.24
CA ASP A 136 -14.95 -0.09 -4.01
C ASP A 136 -14.19 -0.99 -5.01
N VAL A 137 -13.43 -1.96 -4.51
CA VAL A 137 -12.60 -2.87 -5.32
C VAL A 137 -13.44 -3.92 -6.07
N ASP A 138 -14.61 -4.29 -5.59
CA ASP A 138 -15.46 -5.25 -6.29
C ASP A 138 -16.16 -4.60 -7.50
N THR A 139 -16.57 -3.34 -7.39
CA THR A 139 -17.38 -2.65 -8.41
C THR A 139 -16.60 -1.65 -9.27
N GLY A 140 -15.48 -1.13 -8.77
CA GLY A 140 -14.75 -0.01 -9.36
C GLY A 140 -15.42 1.35 -9.14
N GLU A 141 -16.45 1.41 -8.29
CA GLU A 141 -17.17 2.64 -8.00
C GLU A 141 -16.31 3.57 -7.13
N LYS A 142 -16.11 4.80 -7.62
CA LYS A 142 -15.48 5.87 -6.83
C LYS A 142 -16.51 6.42 -5.85
N LEU A 143 -16.27 6.22 -4.55
CA LEU A 143 -17.17 6.68 -3.49
C LEU A 143 -17.05 8.18 -3.28
N TRP A 144 -15.81 8.68 -3.29
CA TRP A 144 -15.52 10.11 -3.16
C TRP A 144 -14.12 10.45 -3.70
N GLU A 145 -13.91 11.74 -3.91
CA GLU A 145 -12.64 12.34 -4.28
C GLU A 145 -12.46 13.65 -3.51
N LYS A 146 -11.25 13.90 -3.03
CA LYS A 146 -10.87 15.12 -2.30
C LYS A 146 -9.51 15.62 -2.77
N PRO A 147 -9.27 16.94 -2.72
CA PRO A 147 -7.91 17.45 -2.82
C PRO A 147 -7.10 17.00 -1.59
N LEU A 148 -5.81 16.71 -1.78
CA LEU A 148 -4.90 16.35 -0.68
C LEU A 148 -4.63 17.56 0.23
N ALA A 149 -4.24 18.68 -0.37
CA ALA A 149 -4.07 19.97 0.29
C ALA A 149 -5.24 20.90 -0.06
N GLU A 150 -5.81 21.57 0.96
CA GLU A 150 -6.93 22.52 0.78
C GLU A 150 -6.46 23.97 0.57
N ASP A 151 -5.18 24.25 0.80
CA ASP A 151 -4.60 25.59 0.77
C ASP A 151 -3.98 25.94 -0.59
N GLU A 152 -4.09 27.23 -0.93
CA GLU A 152 -3.63 27.82 -2.20
C GLU A 152 -2.09 27.89 -2.31
N PHE A 153 -1.36 27.50 -1.27
CA PHE A 153 0.09 27.38 -1.35
C PHE A 153 0.43 26.12 -2.14
N GLY A 154 0.79 26.35 -3.40
CA GLY A 154 1.08 25.35 -4.42
C GLY A 154 1.73 24.11 -3.83
N PHE A 155 0.95 23.05 -3.77
CA PHE A 155 1.45 21.70 -3.54
C PHE A 155 2.42 21.38 -4.67
N GLY A 156 3.71 21.56 -4.43
CA GLY A 156 4.75 21.04 -5.31
C GLY A 156 4.76 19.54 -5.14
N GLY A 157 4.36 18.80 -6.18
CA GLY A 157 4.32 17.34 -6.21
C GLY A 157 5.35 16.66 -5.33
N GLY A 158 4.90 15.76 -4.43
CA GLY A 158 5.77 15.14 -3.43
C GLY A 158 5.44 13.68 -3.09
N ASP A 159 6.27 13.10 -2.23
CA ASP A 159 6.13 11.76 -1.63
C ASP A 159 4.87 11.71 -0.76
N VAL A 160 3.79 11.16 -1.33
CA VAL A 160 2.54 10.93 -0.62
C VAL A 160 2.56 9.52 -0.07
N ASN A 161 2.32 9.39 1.24
CA ASN A 161 2.00 8.10 1.84
C ASN A 161 0.49 8.02 2.05
N LEU A 162 -0.10 6.89 1.66
CA LEU A 162 -1.53 6.66 1.74
C LEU A 162 -1.78 5.28 2.34
N THR A 163 -2.69 5.18 3.30
CA THR A 163 -3.07 3.91 3.89
C THR A 163 -4.53 3.90 4.33
N VAL A 164 -5.10 2.70 4.38
CA VAL A 164 -6.42 2.44 4.96
C VAL A 164 -6.23 1.67 6.26
N ALA A 165 -6.88 2.12 7.33
CA ALA A 165 -6.92 1.44 8.61
C ALA A 165 -8.27 1.66 9.29
N ASP A 166 -8.92 0.57 9.71
CA ASP A 166 -10.19 0.58 10.49
C ASP A 166 -11.25 1.58 9.96
N GLY A 167 -11.54 1.51 8.65
CA GLY A 167 -12.53 2.39 8.02
C GLY A 167 -12.08 3.84 7.80
N VAL A 168 -10.78 4.12 7.91
CA VAL A 168 -10.21 5.45 7.73
C VAL A 168 -9.12 5.43 6.66
N VAL A 169 -9.15 6.42 5.76
CA VAL A 169 -8.06 6.75 4.84
C VAL A 169 -7.17 7.77 5.52
N ALA A 170 -5.91 7.44 5.75
CA ALA A 170 -4.91 8.36 6.29
C ALA A 170 -3.84 8.65 5.24
N ALA A 171 -3.51 9.94 5.07
CA ALA A 171 -2.55 10.41 4.08
C ALA A 171 -1.55 11.39 4.71
N THR A 172 -0.28 11.27 4.34
CA THR A 172 0.75 12.29 4.59
C THR A 172 1.30 12.80 3.27
N TRP A 173 1.77 14.04 3.27
CA TRP A 173 2.46 14.68 2.17
C TRP A 173 3.46 15.70 2.72
N ILE A 174 4.23 16.33 1.83
CA ILE A 174 5.18 17.36 2.24
C ILE A 174 4.41 18.54 2.85
N GLY A 175 4.60 18.76 4.15
CA GLY A 175 3.99 19.88 4.86
C GLY A 175 2.58 19.61 5.37
N GLY A 176 2.07 18.38 5.29
CA GLY A 176 0.79 18.09 5.92
C GLY A 176 0.35 16.64 5.99
N HIS A 177 -0.75 16.43 6.71
CA HIS A 177 -1.43 15.16 6.82
C HIS A 177 -2.93 15.35 7.06
N ALA A 178 -3.71 14.35 6.65
CA ALA A 178 -5.14 14.31 6.92
C ALA A 178 -5.65 12.88 6.97
N ALA A 179 -6.82 12.73 7.59
CA ALA A 179 -7.59 11.51 7.49
C ALA A 179 -9.06 11.76 7.19
N TYR A 180 -9.64 10.78 6.51
CA TYR A 180 -10.97 10.80 5.98
C TYR A 180 -11.67 9.49 6.31
N ASP A 181 -12.96 9.57 6.64
CA ASP A 181 -13.83 8.40 6.70
C ASP A 181 -13.87 7.74 5.31
N VAL A 182 -13.59 6.43 5.26
CA VAL A 182 -13.35 5.71 3.99
C VAL A 182 -14.59 5.66 3.10
N THR A 183 -15.79 5.75 3.66
CA THR A 183 -17.04 5.65 2.90
C THR A 183 -17.57 7.03 2.52
N SER A 184 -17.60 7.97 3.45
CA SER A 184 -18.21 9.29 3.23
C SER A 184 -17.25 10.35 2.72
N GLY A 185 -15.93 10.13 2.85
CA GLY A 185 -14.92 11.14 2.57
C GLY A 185 -14.96 12.32 3.53
N LYS A 186 -15.67 12.18 4.66
CA LYS A 186 -15.71 13.19 5.71
C LYS A 186 -14.33 13.27 6.35
N LYS A 187 -13.75 14.47 6.37
CA LYS A 187 -12.51 14.73 7.09
C LYS A 187 -12.71 14.48 8.59
N LEU A 188 -11.85 13.66 9.16
CA LEU A 188 -11.86 13.30 10.58
C LEU A 188 -10.88 14.16 11.37
N TRP A 189 -9.68 14.29 10.85
CA TRP A 189 -8.61 15.12 11.41
C TRP A 189 -7.63 15.52 10.31
N LYS A 190 -6.84 16.56 10.59
CA LYS A 190 -5.75 17.07 9.76
C LYS A 190 -4.73 17.77 10.64
N ASP A 191 -3.62 18.20 10.04
CA ASP A 191 -2.60 19.04 10.67
C ASP A 191 -3.20 20.01 11.69
N ASN A 192 -2.69 19.95 12.91
CA ASN A 192 -2.95 20.96 13.91
C ASN A 192 -1.72 21.86 14.06
N VAL A 193 -1.97 23.16 14.25
CA VAL A 193 -0.90 24.18 14.36
C VAL A 193 -0.09 24.01 15.65
N GLU A 194 -0.56 23.18 16.59
CA GLU A 194 0.08 22.91 17.88
C GLU A 194 1.06 21.74 17.83
N GLU A 195 1.07 20.95 16.77
CA GLU A 195 1.94 19.78 16.62
C GLU A 195 3.38 20.21 16.33
N THR A 196 4.29 19.81 17.21
CA THR A 196 5.72 20.08 17.08
C THR A 196 6.46 19.03 16.24
N CYS A 197 5.78 17.97 15.83
CA CYS A 197 6.35 16.84 15.11
C CYS A 197 5.61 16.65 13.78
N SER A 198 6.33 16.37 12.70
CA SER A 198 5.72 16.04 11.42
C SER A 198 5.36 14.56 11.34
N HIS A 199 4.21 14.27 10.74
CA HIS A 199 3.81 12.90 10.40
C HIS A 199 4.49 12.49 9.09
N ALA A 200 5.52 11.67 9.18
CA ALA A 200 6.33 11.28 8.02
C ALA A 200 5.63 10.20 7.18
N ARG A 201 5.13 9.13 7.80
CA ARG A 201 4.41 8.05 7.12
C ARG A 201 3.39 7.38 8.04
N TYR A 202 2.38 6.78 7.43
CA TYR A 202 1.44 5.89 8.08
C TYR A 202 1.62 4.42 7.64
N GLY A 203 1.33 3.52 8.57
CA GLY A 203 1.09 2.09 8.31
C GLY A 203 -0.34 1.74 8.72
N GLY A 204 -1.02 0.94 7.91
CA GLY A 204 -2.45 0.65 8.09
C GLY A 204 -2.80 -0.82 8.25
N GLY A 205 -4.05 -1.14 7.94
CA GLY A 205 -4.66 -2.45 8.14
C GLY A 205 -5.51 -2.48 9.41
N ALA A 206 -5.25 -3.44 10.29
CA ALA A 206 -6.03 -3.59 11.53
C ALA A 206 -5.83 -2.45 12.54
N ARG A 207 -4.76 -1.65 12.39
CA ARG A 207 -4.41 -0.53 13.25
C ARG A 207 -3.76 0.57 12.43
N LEU A 208 -3.83 1.81 12.92
CA LEU A 208 -3.12 2.94 12.33
C LEU A 208 -1.85 3.21 13.11
N LEU A 209 -0.71 3.11 12.45
CA LEU A 209 0.60 3.48 12.98
C LEU A 209 1.08 4.74 12.27
N ALA A 210 1.69 5.65 13.02
CA ALA A 210 2.31 6.87 12.52
C ALA A 210 3.79 6.91 12.88
N VAL A 211 4.62 7.18 11.88
CA VAL A 211 6.03 7.54 12.06
C VAL A 211 6.10 9.05 12.22
N LEU A 212 6.48 9.51 13.41
CA LEU A 212 6.60 10.93 13.74
C LEU A 212 8.06 11.35 13.77
N GLU A 213 8.35 12.47 13.12
CA GLU A 213 9.66 13.12 13.10
C GLU A 213 9.61 14.42 13.90
N CYS A 214 10.34 14.45 15.02
CA CYS A 214 10.42 15.61 15.92
C CYS A 214 11.86 16.14 15.88
N GLY A 215 12.19 16.92 14.85
CA GLY A 215 13.56 17.31 14.56
C GLY A 215 14.41 16.09 14.16
N ARG A 216 15.43 15.74 14.96
CA ARG A 216 16.31 14.57 14.68
C ARG A 216 15.82 13.25 15.30
N LYS A 217 14.66 13.25 15.96
CA LYS A 217 14.11 12.07 16.64
C LYS A 217 12.98 11.48 15.81
N VAL A 218 13.05 10.16 15.59
CA VAL A 218 11.99 9.38 14.97
C VAL A 218 11.30 8.55 16.05
N SER A 219 9.98 8.50 16.03
CA SER A 219 9.18 7.66 16.92
C SER A 219 8.01 7.03 16.19
N ILE A 220 7.51 5.92 16.69
CA ILE A 220 6.34 5.23 16.12
C ILE A 220 5.23 5.27 17.15
N HIS A 221 4.05 5.72 16.73
CA HIS A 221 2.86 5.83 17.57
C HIS A 221 1.75 5.03 16.94
N GLU A 222 0.98 4.32 17.76
CA GLU A 222 -0.33 3.87 17.32
C GLU A 222 -1.31 5.01 17.55
N LEU A 223 -2.12 5.30 16.53
CA LEU A 223 -3.13 6.34 16.57
C LEU A 223 -4.51 5.70 16.59
N ASP A 224 -5.44 6.31 17.32
CA ASP A 224 -6.86 6.08 17.10
C ASP A 224 -7.21 6.60 15.70
N PRO A 225 -7.67 5.74 14.77
CA PRO A 225 -7.87 6.14 13.37
C PRO A 225 -8.91 7.25 13.21
N ARG A 226 -9.91 7.33 14.09
CA ARG A 226 -11.00 8.29 13.95
C ARG A 226 -10.68 9.67 14.51
N THR A 227 -9.75 9.74 15.46
CA THR A 227 -9.42 10.99 16.18
C THR A 227 -8.00 11.47 15.97
N GLY A 228 -7.10 10.62 15.47
CA GLY A 228 -5.69 10.92 15.26
C GLY A 228 -4.86 10.95 16.54
N ARG A 229 -5.47 10.64 17.70
CA ARG A 229 -4.79 10.70 19.00
C ARG A 229 -3.97 9.45 19.26
N GLY A 230 -2.76 9.62 19.81
CA GLY A 230 -1.90 8.51 20.20
C GLY A 230 -2.54 7.64 21.30
N THR A 231 -2.60 6.34 21.08
CA THR A 231 -3.05 5.35 22.07
C THR A 231 -1.89 4.76 22.86
N TRP A 232 -0.72 4.61 22.21
CA TRP A 232 0.56 4.29 22.84
C TRP A 232 1.73 4.71 21.92
N SER A 233 2.96 4.77 22.47
CA SER A 233 4.15 5.18 21.72
C SER A 233 5.36 4.26 21.96
N CYS A 234 6.16 4.03 20.92
CA CYS A 234 7.47 3.38 20.98
C CYS A 234 8.57 4.39 20.62
N ARG A 235 9.66 4.40 21.40
CA ARG A 235 10.89 5.12 21.07
C ARG A 235 12.04 4.13 20.96
N ARG A 236 12.88 4.31 19.94
CA ARG A 236 14.23 3.72 19.91
C ARG A 236 15.20 4.56 20.74
#